data_AF-A0A4R3Q1Y3-F1
#
_entry.id   AF-A0A4R3Q1Y3-F1
#
_cell.length_a   1.000
_cell.length_b   1.000
_cell.length_c   1.000
_cell.angle_alpha   90.00
_cell.angle_beta   90.00
_cell.angle_gamma   90.00
#
_symmetry.space_group_name_H-M   'P 1'
#
loop_
_entity.id
_entity.type
_entity.pdbx_description
1 polymer ?
#
loop_
_entity_poly.entity_id
_entity_poly.type
_entity_poly.pdbx_seq_one_letter_code
_entity_poly.pdbx_strand_id
1 'polypeptide(L)'
;MASFAALRPAERRDAAELAILVDIGSHGFASWLWFAEVAGGSADTPLERGRMKMSRDGAWGNWQSAVIAEAYGEIAGTAVGYALGGEIGAVAADRPALGPVIALQKQAAGNWFIGTLAVYRHLRGIGIGKRLLGDQIEKADGRAVSLITASDNEAALALYGKNGFSQAVRAEAVPLFENSRKHEWVLLTRLAG
;
A
#
# COMPACT_ATOMS: atom_id res chain seq x y z
N MET A 1 -27.53 -1.63 10.00
CA MET A 1 -26.54 -2.15 10.97
C MET A 1 -25.39 -1.17 11.03
N ALA A 2 -25.04 -0.65 12.20
CA ALA A 2 -23.87 0.21 12.35
C ALA A 2 -22.63 -0.57 11.88
N SER A 3 -21.78 0.08 11.09
CA SER A 3 -20.55 -0.54 10.60
C SER A 3 -19.68 -0.96 11.79
N PHE A 4 -19.20 -2.20 11.76
CA PHE A 4 -18.31 -2.74 12.79
C PHE A 4 -16.96 -1.96 12.87
N ALA A 5 -16.54 -1.35 11.76
CA ALA A 5 -15.38 -0.46 11.71
C ALA A 5 -15.77 0.92 11.17
N ALA A 6 -15.34 1.99 11.84
CA ALA A 6 -15.49 3.36 11.37
C ALA A 6 -14.28 3.72 10.49
N LEU A 7 -14.52 4.46 9.40
CA LEU A 7 -13.44 5.02 8.60
C LEU A 7 -13.31 6.51 8.88
N ARG A 8 -12.08 6.99 9.02
CA ARG A 8 -11.77 8.42 9.10
C ARG A 8 -10.53 8.77 8.29
N PRO A 9 -10.42 10.00 7.76
CA PRO A 9 -9.13 10.48 7.26
C PRO A 9 -8.04 10.33 8.34
N ALA A 10 -6.83 9.98 7.91
CA ALA A 10 -5.70 10.01 8.82
C ALA A 10 -5.31 11.45 9.15
N GLU A 11 -4.72 11.63 10.33
CA GLU A 11 -4.11 12.86 10.77
C GLU A 11 -2.59 12.69 10.82
N ARG A 12 -1.83 13.79 10.83
CA ARG A 12 -0.36 13.73 10.94
C ARG A 12 0.10 12.93 12.16
N ARG A 13 -0.63 12.96 13.27
CA ARG A 13 -0.32 12.20 14.49
C ARG A 13 -0.39 10.68 14.29
N ASP A 14 -1.12 10.20 13.28
CA ASP A 14 -1.20 8.77 12.96
C ASP A 14 0.05 8.28 12.21
N ALA A 15 1.04 9.14 11.90
CA ALA A 15 2.19 8.78 11.07
C ALA A 15 2.99 7.56 11.56
N ALA A 16 3.08 7.35 12.88
CA ALA A 16 3.76 6.17 13.43
C ALA A 16 2.97 4.89 13.12
N GLU A 17 1.65 4.94 13.31
CA GLU A 17 0.74 3.84 13.04
C GLU A 17 0.69 3.50 11.53
N LEU A 18 0.64 4.54 10.69
CA LEU A 18 0.72 4.41 9.25
C LEU A 18 2.02 3.73 8.83
N ALA A 19 3.17 4.08 9.43
CA ALA A 19 4.43 3.43 9.11
C ALA A 19 4.42 1.93 9.39
N ILE A 20 3.84 1.51 10.52
CA ILE A 20 3.68 0.10 10.88
C ILE A 20 2.76 -0.61 9.89
N LEU A 21 1.58 -0.05 9.61
CA LEU A 21 0.60 -0.68 8.73
C LEU A 21 1.04 -0.71 7.26
N VAL A 22 1.76 0.31 6.78
CA VAL A 22 2.40 0.31 5.46
C VAL A 22 3.43 -0.81 5.37
N ASP A 23 4.26 -0.99 6.41
CA ASP A 23 5.23 -2.09 6.42
C ASP A 23 4.54 -3.46 6.43
N ILE A 24 3.48 -3.62 7.22
CA ILE A 24 2.64 -4.83 7.22
C ILE A 24 2.03 -5.10 5.83
N GLY A 25 1.45 -4.08 5.19
CA GLY A 25 0.84 -4.21 3.86
C GLY A 25 1.87 -4.58 2.78
N SER A 26 3.09 -4.08 2.94
CA SER A 26 4.22 -4.35 2.05
C SER A 26 4.97 -5.66 2.35
N HIS A 27 4.58 -6.39 3.40
CA HIS A 27 5.26 -7.60 3.89
C HIS A 27 6.75 -7.38 4.21
N GLY A 28 7.08 -6.24 4.84
CA GLY A 28 8.46 -5.90 5.23
C GLY A 28 9.27 -5.19 4.14
N PHE A 29 8.72 -5.00 2.94
CA PHE A 29 9.41 -4.29 1.86
C PHE A 29 9.67 -2.82 2.21
N ALA A 30 8.73 -2.16 2.91
CA ALA A 30 8.87 -0.75 3.27
C ALA A 30 10.01 -0.53 4.29
N SER A 31 10.07 -1.34 5.35
CA SER A 31 11.16 -1.28 6.33
C SER A 31 12.52 -1.65 5.72
N TRP A 32 12.58 -2.61 4.79
CA TRP A 32 13.80 -2.89 4.01
C TRP A 32 14.27 -1.66 3.23
N LEU A 33 13.35 -0.96 2.56
CA LEU A 33 13.67 0.26 1.84
C LEU A 33 14.18 1.36 2.78
N TRP A 34 13.51 1.56 3.91
CA TRP A 34 13.87 2.58 4.89
C TRP A 34 15.19 2.27 5.61
N PHE A 35 15.54 1.00 5.80
CA PHE A 35 16.80 0.59 6.41
C PHE A 35 18.01 1.11 5.63
N ALA A 36 17.93 1.15 4.30
CA ALA A 36 19.00 1.73 3.48
C ALA A 36 19.16 3.24 3.70
N GLU A 37 18.11 3.95 4.14
CA GLU A 37 18.15 5.39 4.45
C GLU A 37 18.67 5.68 5.88
N VAL A 38 18.60 4.70 6.79
CA VAL A 38 19.15 4.79 8.16
C VAL A 38 20.67 4.94 8.12
N ALA A 39 21.35 4.25 7.20
CA ALA A 39 22.80 4.35 7.04
C ALA A 39 23.29 5.78 6.74
N GLY A 40 22.41 6.66 6.25
CA GLY A 40 22.68 8.08 6.03
C GLY A 40 22.58 8.96 7.29
N GLY A 41 22.30 8.39 8.47
CA GLY A 41 22.24 9.11 9.76
C GLY A 41 20.99 10.00 9.95
N SER A 42 19.97 9.82 9.12
CA SER A 42 18.75 10.65 9.16
C SER A 42 17.66 10.13 10.11
N ALA A 43 17.84 8.93 10.66
CA ALA A 43 16.98 8.26 11.64
C ALA A 43 17.77 7.11 12.29
N ASP A 44 17.41 6.71 13.50
CA ASP A 44 18.04 5.60 14.23
C ASP A 44 17.48 4.24 13.79
N THR A 45 16.22 4.20 13.33
CA THR A 45 15.54 2.96 12.93
C THR A 45 14.75 3.11 11.63
N PRO A 46 14.51 2.00 10.89
CA PRO A 46 13.66 2.04 9.69
C PRO A 46 12.24 2.54 9.97
N LEU A 47 11.66 2.21 11.14
CA LEU A 47 10.32 2.65 11.50
C LEU A 47 10.28 4.13 11.87
N GLU A 48 11.33 4.67 12.49
CA GLU A 48 11.44 6.12 12.68
C GLU A 48 11.48 6.83 11.32
N ARG A 49 12.28 6.31 10.38
CA ARG A 49 12.33 6.83 9.01
C ARG A 49 10.96 6.74 8.31
N GLY A 50 10.26 5.62 8.47
CA GLY A 50 8.90 5.43 7.99
C GLY A 50 7.92 6.46 8.57
N ARG A 51 7.97 6.69 9.88
CA ARG A 51 7.16 7.73 10.56
C ARG A 51 7.44 9.11 9.99
N MET A 52 8.72 9.48 9.79
CA MET A 52 9.09 10.75 9.17
C MET A 52 8.50 10.86 7.75
N LYS A 53 8.62 9.80 6.94
CA LYS A 53 8.04 9.75 5.59
C LYS A 53 6.52 9.93 5.60
N MET A 54 5.82 9.22 6.48
CA MET A 54 4.36 9.31 6.62
C MET A 54 3.90 10.67 7.12
N SER A 55 4.71 11.34 7.95
CA SER A 55 4.40 12.68 8.46
C SER A 55 4.63 13.81 7.46
N ARG A 56 5.29 13.57 6.32
CA ARG A 56 5.71 14.63 5.38
C ARG A 56 4.56 15.04 4.45
N ASP A 57 4.34 16.34 4.31
CA ASP A 57 3.29 16.89 3.44
C ASP A 57 3.68 16.81 1.96
N GLY A 58 2.67 16.70 1.10
CA GLY A 58 2.81 16.73 -0.36
C GLY A 58 3.55 15.53 -0.99
N ALA A 59 4.01 14.55 -0.22
CA ALA A 59 4.61 13.33 -0.74
C ALA A 59 3.54 12.29 -1.12
N TRP A 60 3.79 11.49 -2.16
CA TRP A 60 2.90 10.37 -2.47
C TRP A 60 2.81 9.37 -1.33
N GLY A 61 1.60 8.87 -1.10
CA GLY A 61 1.34 7.88 -0.07
C GLY A 61 1.63 8.37 1.35
N ASN A 62 1.51 9.68 1.61
CA ASN A 62 1.65 10.25 2.94
C ASN A 62 0.33 10.19 3.74
N TRP A 63 0.35 10.74 4.96
CA TRP A 63 -0.83 10.82 5.83
C TRP A 63 -2.06 11.47 5.19
N GLN A 64 -1.90 12.45 4.29
CA GLN A 64 -3.02 13.16 3.65
C GLN A 64 -3.79 12.26 2.68
N SER A 65 -3.13 11.23 2.14
CA SER A 65 -3.72 10.23 1.24
C SER A 65 -4.24 8.98 1.96
N ALA A 66 -4.14 8.94 3.29
CA ALA A 66 -4.48 7.78 4.09
C ALA A 66 -5.87 7.87 4.72
N VAL A 67 -6.53 6.71 4.82
CA VAL A 67 -7.74 6.51 5.62
C VAL A 67 -7.46 5.47 6.68
N ILE A 68 -7.88 5.74 7.91
CA ILE A 68 -7.78 4.83 9.04
C ILE A 68 -9.11 4.11 9.21
N ALA A 69 -9.05 2.79 9.43
CA ALA A 69 -10.15 2.02 9.96
C ALA A 69 -9.99 1.86 11.48
N GLU A 70 -11.00 2.29 12.24
CA GLU A 70 -11.07 2.10 13.68
C GLU A 70 -12.09 1.02 14.01
N ALA A 71 -11.72 0.08 14.87
CA ALA A 71 -12.59 -0.99 15.33
C ALA A 71 -12.22 -1.36 16.76
N TYR A 72 -13.20 -1.73 17.59
CA TYR A 72 -12.98 -2.06 19.01
C TYR A 72 -12.18 -1.02 19.82
N GLY A 73 -12.24 0.26 19.45
CA GLY A 73 -11.53 1.34 20.15
C GLY A 73 -10.04 1.46 19.82
N GLU A 74 -9.55 0.74 18.81
CA GLU A 74 -8.16 0.83 18.32
C GLU A 74 -8.11 1.09 16.80
N ILE A 75 -6.93 1.49 16.32
CA ILE A 75 -6.65 1.54 14.88
C ILE A 75 -6.49 0.10 14.38
N ALA A 76 -7.39 -0.32 13.50
CA ALA A 76 -7.46 -1.69 13.02
C ALA A 76 -6.73 -1.89 11.69
N GLY A 77 -6.64 -0.84 10.88
CA GLY A 77 -6.04 -0.90 9.55
C GLY A 77 -6.01 0.44 8.85
N THR A 78 -5.42 0.45 7.66
CA THR A 78 -5.31 1.64 6.82
C THR A 78 -5.42 1.28 5.35
N ALA A 79 -5.85 2.25 4.55
CA ALA A 79 -5.55 2.26 3.13
C ALA A 79 -4.90 3.59 2.76
N VAL A 80 -3.93 3.51 1.87
CA VAL A 80 -3.21 4.67 1.33
C VAL A 80 -3.35 4.61 -0.18
N GLY A 81 -4.10 5.53 -0.74
CA GLY A 81 -4.32 5.60 -2.19
C GLY A 81 -4.35 7.02 -2.70
N TYR A 82 -3.94 7.17 -3.95
CA TYR A 82 -3.73 8.46 -4.58
C TYR A 82 -3.83 8.33 -6.11
N ALA A 83 -4.14 9.44 -6.78
CA ALA A 83 -4.05 9.50 -8.24
C ALA A 83 -2.57 9.37 -8.64
N LEU A 84 -2.24 8.34 -9.40
CA LEU A 84 -0.89 8.13 -9.92
C LEU A 84 -0.80 8.84 -11.28
N GLY A 85 -0.11 9.97 -11.33
CA GLY A 85 0.01 10.75 -12.57
C GLY A 85 1.12 10.25 -13.48
N GLY A 86 1.31 10.93 -14.62
CA GLY A 86 2.31 10.56 -15.63
C GLY A 86 3.77 10.75 -15.19
N GLU A 87 4.00 11.52 -14.13
CA GLU A 87 5.31 11.76 -13.54
C GLU A 87 5.98 10.50 -12.97
N ILE A 88 5.21 9.44 -12.71
CA ILE A 88 5.75 8.10 -12.42
C ILE A 88 6.68 7.59 -13.53
N GLY A 89 6.47 8.04 -14.77
CA GLY A 89 7.31 7.69 -15.93
C GLY A 89 8.77 8.11 -15.75
N ALA A 90 9.02 9.22 -15.04
CA ALA A 90 10.36 9.76 -14.78
C ALA A 90 11.06 9.10 -13.57
N VAL A 91 10.34 8.30 -12.77
CA VAL A 91 10.92 7.62 -11.60
C VAL A 91 11.88 6.53 -12.07
N ALA A 92 13.12 6.61 -11.61
CA ALA A 92 14.16 5.61 -11.83
C ALA A 92 14.32 4.75 -10.57
N ALA A 93 14.54 3.45 -10.76
CA ALA A 93 14.88 2.56 -9.66
C ALA A 93 16.34 2.80 -9.25
N ASP A 94 16.57 3.15 -7.99
CA ASP A 94 17.91 3.31 -7.41
C ASP A 94 18.44 2.00 -6.79
N ARG A 95 17.59 0.96 -6.71
CA ARG A 95 17.91 -0.37 -6.20
C ARG A 95 17.25 -1.43 -7.10
N PRO A 96 17.89 -2.58 -7.37
CA PRO A 96 17.33 -3.62 -8.25
C PRO A 96 15.93 -4.08 -7.86
N ALA A 97 15.66 -4.24 -6.56
CA ALA A 97 14.35 -4.70 -6.07
C ALA A 97 13.19 -3.73 -6.30
N LEU A 98 13.47 -2.45 -6.53
CA LEU A 98 12.45 -1.46 -6.89
C LEU A 98 12.09 -1.49 -8.38
N GLY A 99 12.99 -2.01 -9.23
CA GLY A 99 12.83 -2.04 -10.68
C GLY A 99 11.49 -2.64 -11.14
N PRO A 100 11.16 -3.89 -10.75
CA PRO A 100 9.90 -4.51 -11.11
C PRO A 100 8.67 -3.74 -10.63
N VAL A 101 8.67 -3.26 -9.38
CA VAL A 101 7.53 -2.53 -8.80
C VAL A 101 7.30 -1.19 -9.51
N ILE A 102 8.36 -0.43 -9.76
CA ILE A 102 8.29 0.85 -10.50
C ILE A 102 7.82 0.61 -11.94
N ALA A 103 8.30 -0.44 -12.60
CA ALA A 103 7.86 -0.79 -13.96
C ALA A 103 6.35 -1.09 -14.02
N LEU A 104 5.81 -1.80 -13.02
CA LEU A 104 4.37 -2.03 -12.90
C LEU A 104 3.60 -0.74 -12.58
N GLN A 105 4.11 0.12 -11.70
CA GLN A 105 3.50 1.42 -11.40
C GLN A 105 3.41 2.31 -12.64
N LYS A 106 4.42 2.30 -13.52
CA LYS A 106 4.38 3.04 -14.80
C LYS A 106 3.23 2.60 -15.70
N GLN A 107 2.83 1.33 -15.66
CA GLN A 107 1.69 0.81 -16.42
C GLN A 107 0.34 1.21 -15.81
N ALA A 108 0.34 1.61 -14.54
CA ALA A 108 -0.83 2.10 -13.82
C ALA A 108 -0.99 3.63 -13.87
N ALA A 109 -0.17 4.34 -14.65
CA ALA A 109 -0.27 5.79 -14.79
C ALA A 109 -1.68 6.20 -15.27
N GLY A 110 -2.27 7.18 -14.58
CA GLY A 110 -3.64 7.64 -14.77
C GLY A 110 -4.67 7.02 -13.82
N ASN A 111 -4.34 5.90 -13.17
CA ASN A 111 -5.26 5.21 -12.26
C ASN A 111 -5.29 5.85 -10.86
N TRP A 112 -6.32 5.53 -10.08
CA TRP A 112 -6.24 5.59 -8.63
C TRP A 112 -5.42 4.40 -8.13
N PHE A 113 -4.21 4.66 -7.63
CA PHE A 113 -3.30 3.63 -7.18
C PHE A 113 -3.40 3.45 -5.67
N ILE A 114 -3.73 2.25 -5.23
CA ILE A 114 -3.72 1.86 -3.81
C ILE A 114 -2.31 1.35 -3.49
N GLY A 115 -1.48 2.21 -2.91
CA GLY A 115 -0.11 1.88 -2.50
C GLY A 115 -0.05 1.00 -1.24
N THR A 116 -1.08 1.05 -0.40
CA THR A 116 -1.19 0.18 0.78
C THR A 116 -2.66 -0.10 1.09
N LEU A 117 -2.95 -1.36 1.42
CA LEU A 117 -4.17 -1.76 2.11
C LEU A 117 -3.78 -2.81 3.15
N ALA A 118 -3.92 -2.47 4.42
CA ALA A 118 -3.45 -3.30 5.51
C ALA A 118 -4.45 -3.32 6.67
N VAL A 119 -4.56 -4.48 7.31
CA VAL A 119 -5.33 -4.69 8.54
C VAL A 119 -4.45 -5.50 9.48
N TYR A 120 -4.42 -5.14 10.75
CA TYR A 120 -3.71 -5.89 11.77
C TYR A 120 -4.21 -7.33 11.84
N ARG A 121 -3.28 -8.26 12.09
CA ARG A 121 -3.55 -9.70 11.97
C ARG A 121 -4.70 -10.16 12.88
N HIS A 122 -4.80 -9.63 14.10
CA HIS A 122 -5.85 -9.98 15.07
C HIS A 122 -7.25 -9.45 14.69
N LEU A 123 -7.33 -8.52 13.73
CA LEU A 123 -8.57 -7.88 13.27
C LEU A 123 -8.94 -8.24 11.82
N ARG A 124 -8.29 -9.26 11.24
CA ARG A 124 -8.63 -9.78 9.91
C ARG A 124 -9.86 -10.69 9.95
N GLY A 125 -10.44 -10.95 8.78
CA GLY A 125 -11.56 -11.89 8.63
C GLY A 125 -12.95 -11.32 8.95
N ILE A 126 -13.04 -10.09 9.47
CA ILE A 126 -14.30 -9.44 9.86
C ILE A 126 -14.74 -8.31 8.91
N GLY A 127 -14.18 -8.27 7.70
CA GLY A 127 -14.62 -7.37 6.62
C GLY A 127 -13.97 -5.98 6.56
N ILE A 128 -13.03 -5.65 7.47
CA ILE A 128 -12.34 -4.33 7.49
C ILE A 128 -11.62 -4.03 6.17
N GLY A 129 -10.86 -5.00 5.64
CA GLY A 129 -10.13 -4.83 4.37
C GLY A 129 -11.06 -4.55 3.18
N LYS A 130 -12.24 -5.18 3.14
CA LYS A 130 -13.27 -4.91 2.13
C LYS A 130 -13.81 -3.48 2.27
N ARG A 131 -14.01 -3.00 3.49
CA ARG A 131 -14.50 -1.65 3.74
C ARG A 131 -13.48 -0.59 3.33
N LEU A 132 -12.21 -0.80 3.66
CA LEU A 132 -11.11 0.04 3.20
C LEU A 132 -11.01 0.07 1.67
N LEU A 133 -11.11 -1.10 1.02
CA LEU A 133 -11.09 -1.20 -0.44
C LEU A 133 -12.27 -0.44 -1.08
N GLY A 134 -13.46 -0.54 -0.50
CA GLY A 134 -14.65 0.20 -0.95
C GLY A 134 -14.45 1.71 -0.91
N ASP A 135 -13.92 2.24 0.19
CA ASP A 135 -13.57 3.67 0.32
C ASP A 135 -12.58 4.13 -0.76
N GLN A 136 -11.59 3.31 -1.09
CA GLN A 136 -10.63 3.64 -2.15
C GLN A 136 -11.24 3.60 -3.56
N ILE A 137 -12.19 2.70 -3.82
CA ILE A 137 -12.93 2.66 -5.09
C ILE A 137 -13.83 3.89 -5.21
N GLU A 138 -14.49 4.31 -4.13
CA GLU A 138 -15.29 5.53 -4.11
C GLU A 138 -14.43 6.78 -4.36
N LYS A 139 -13.27 6.88 -3.69
CA LYS A 139 -12.30 7.98 -3.89
C LYS A 139 -11.68 8.03 -5.29
N ALA A 140 -11.69 6.92 -6.02
CA ALA A 140 -11.20 6.88 -7.39
C ALA A 140 -12.04 7.74 -8.34
N ASP A 141 -13.30 8.08 -7.96
CA ASP A 141 -14.17 9.01 -8.69
C ASP A 141 -14.25 8.71 -10.19
N GLY A 142 -14.59 7.47 -10.53
CA GLY A 142 -14.72 7.00 -11.91
C GLY A 142 -13.40 6.65 -12.61
N ARG A 143 -12.24 6.79 -11.96
CA ARG A 143 -10.96 6.28 -12.49
C ARG A 143 -10.87 4.76 -12.36
N ALA A 144 -10.08 4.14 -13.24
CA ALA A 144 -9.62 2.79 -12.99
C ALA A 144 -8.80 2.74 -11.69
N VAL A 145 -8.93 1.66 -10.93
CA VAL A 145 -8.24 1.44 -9.66
C VAL A 145 -7.20 0.37 -9.85
N SER A 146 -5.98 0.58 -9.36
CA SER A 146 -4.94 -0.44 -9.43
C SER A 146 -4.13 -0.56 -8.15
N LEU A 147 -3.49 -1.72 -8.00
CA LEU A 147 -2.59 -2.03 -6.88
C LEU A 147 -1.62 -3.13 -7.29
N ILE A 148 -0.53 -3.26 -6.53
CA ILE A 148 0.44 -4.33 -6.70
C ILE A 148 0.45 -5.19 -5.43
N THR A 149 0.42 -6.52 -5.59
CA THR A 149 0.60 -7.47 -4.49
C THR A 149 1.51 -8.62 -4.91
N ALA A 150 2.13 -9.28 -3.93
CA ALA A 150 2.86 -10.52 -4.18
C ALA A 150 1.89 -11.64 -4.60
N SER A 151 2.36 -12.51 -5.50
CA SER A 151 1.59 -13.62 -6.07
C SER A 151 1.21 -14.71 -5.06
N ASP A 152 1.92 -14.80 -3.94
CA ASP A 152 1.68 -15.73 -2.84
C ASP A 152 0.75 -15.15 -1.76
N ASN A 153 0.26 -13.91 -1.94
CA ASN A 153 -0.72 -13.30 -1.06
C ASN A 153 -2.16 -13.69 -1.46
N GLU A 154 -2.49 -14.96 -1.24
CA GLU A 154 -3.79 -15.55 -1.62
C GLU A 154 -4.99 -14.79 -1.03
N ALA A 155 -4.87 -14.33 0.22
CA ALA A 155 -5.93 -13.59 0.89
C ALA A 155 -6.23 -12.25 0.18
N ALA A 156 -5.19 -11.52 -0.25
CA ALA A 156 -5.36 -10.29 -0.99
C ALA A 156 -5.89 -10.55 -2.40
N LEU A 157 -5.35 -11.53 -3.12
CA LEU A 157 -5.85 -11.93 -4.44
C LEU A 157 -7.35 -12.31 -4.41
N ALA A 158 -7.76 -13.08 -3.40
CA ALA A 158 -9.17 -13.43 -3.20
C ALA A 158 -10.05 -12.22 -2.87
N LEU A 159 -9.55 -11.29 -2.02
CA LEU A 159 -10.26 -10.04 -1.73
C LEU A 159 -10.45 -9.21 -3.00
N TYR A 160 -9.39 -8.96 -3.77
CA TYR A 160 -9.44 -8.09 -4.94
C TYR A 160 -10.28 -8.72 -6.06
N GLY A 161 -10.12 -10.02 -6.33
CA GLY A 161 -10.92 -10.73 -7.34
C GLY A 161 -12.42 -10.65 -7.04
N LYS A 162 -12.84 -10.83 -5.78
CA LYS A 162 -14.24 -10.69 -5.35
C LYS A 162 -14.79 -9.26 -5.48
N ASN A 163 -13.93 -8.25 -5.66
CA ASN A 163 -14.32 -6.85 -5.80
C ASN A 163 -14.00 -6.29 -7.21
N GLY A 164 -13.90 -7.16 -8.21
CA GLY A 164 -13.87 -6.79 -9.62
C GLY A 164 -12.48 -6.42 -10.17
N PHE A 165 -11.42 -6.74 -9.45
CA PHE A 165 -10.06 -6.59 -9.97
C PHE A 165 -9.65 -7.83 -10.79
N SER A 166 -8.96 -7.61 -11.91
CA SER A 166 -8.31 -8.64 -12.70
C SER A 166 -6.79 -8.45 -12.72
N GLN A 167 -6.05 -9.53 -12.97
CA GLN A 167 -4.60 -9.45 -13.13
C GLN A 167 -4.29 -8.82 -14.49
N ALA A 168 -3.52 -7.73 -14.50
CA ALA A 168 -3.10 -7.05 -15.72
C ALA A 168 -1.74 -7.57 -16.17
N VAL A 169 -0.72 -7.48 -15.31
CA VAL A 169 0.68 -7.82 -15.62
C VAL A 169 1.38 -8.40 -14.39
N ARG A 170 2.35 -9.28 -14.61
CA ARG A 170 3.23 -9.85 -13.59
C ARG A 170 4.69 -9.49 -13.87
N ALA A 171 5.49 -9.40 -12.81
CA ALA A 171 6.93 -9.21 -12.92
C ALA A 171 7.64 -10.02 -11.82
N GLU A 172 8.76 -10.68 -12.14
CA GLU A 172 9.53 -11.41 -11.14
C GLU A 172 10.02 -10.48 -10.03
N ALA A 173 9.82 -10.89 -8.78
CA ALA A 173 10.37 -10.16 -7.65
C ALA A 173 11.86 -10.45 -7.51
N VAL A 174 12.66 -9.40 -7.27
CA VAL A 174 14.06 -9.57 -6.88
C VAL A 174 14.10 -9.87 -5.37
N PRO A 175 14.75 -10.96 -4.94
CA PRO A 175 14.90 -11.29 -3.52
C PRO A 175 15.54 -10.14 -2.72
N LEU A 176 14.98 -9.82 -1.55
CA LEU A 176 15.54 -8.80 -0.65
C LEU A 176 16.72 -9.33 0.18
N PHE A 177 16.69 -10.63 0.46
CA PHE A 177 17.66 -11.41 1.23
C PHE A 177 17.84 -12.79 0.58
N GLU A 178 18.96 -13.47 0.84
CA GLU A 178 19.28 -14.79 0.27
C GLU A 178 18.18 -15.85 0.51
N ASN A 179 17.51 -15.80 1.66
CA ASN A 179 16.47 -16.74 2.05
C ASN A 179 15.04 -16.24 1.75
N SER A 180 14.89 -15.18 0.95
CA SER A 180 13.56 -14.67 0.59
C SER A 180 12.77 -15.69 -0.22
N ARG A 181 11.47 -15.81 0.06
CA ARG A 181 10.58 -16.62 -0.77
C ARG A 181 10.48 -16.01 -2.17
N LYS A 182 10.62 -16.85 -3.18
CA LYS A 182 10.37 -16.49 -4.58
C LYS A 182 8.89 -16.21 -4.77
N HIS A 183 8.58 -15.08 -5.39
CA HIS A 183 7.24 -14.67 -5.77
C HIS A 183 7.33 -13.74 -6.99
N GLU A 184 6.18 -13.43 -7.56
CA GLU A 184 6.03 -12.38 -8.56
C GLU A 184 5.25 -11.22 -7.97
N TRP A 185 5.54 -10.01 -8.44
CA TRP A 185 4.65 -8.87 -8.28
C TRP A 185 3.53 -8.96 -9.30
N VAL A 186 2.28 -8.84 -8.84
CA VAL A 186 1.08 -8.87 -9.67
C VAL A 186 0.43 -7.50 -9.62
N LEU A 187 0.37 -6.83 -10.77
CA LEU A 187 -0.46 -5.64 -10.95
C LEU A 187 -1.91 -6.08 -11.18
N LEU A 188 -2.81 -5.64 -10.31
CA LEU A 188 -4.24 -5.82 -10.47
C LEU A 188 -4.90 -4.49 -10.83
N THR A 189 -5.90 -4.55 -11.71
CA THR A 189 -6.67 -3.39 -12.15
C THR A 189 -8.17 -3.70 -12.09
N ARG A 190 -8.94 -2.72 -11.64
CA ARG A 190 -10.39 -2.65 -11.78
C ARG A 190 -10.68 -1.48 -12.71
N LEU A 191 -11.33 -1.74 -13.85
CA LEU A 191 -11.68 -0.69 -14.81
C LEU A 191 -12.71 0.27 -14.20
N ALA A 192 -12.75 1.49 -14.75
CA ALA A 192 -13.83 2.43 -14.48
C ALA A 192 -15.18 1.77 -14.76
N GLY A 193 -16.13 1.96 -13.84
CA GLY A 193 -17.51 1.50 -14.00
C GLY A 193 -18.36 2.51 -14.75
#